data_AF-A0A9D4LS15-F1
#
_entry.id   AF-A0A9D4LS15-F1
#
_cell.length_a   1.000
_cell.length_b   1.000
_cell.length_c   1.000
_cell.angle_alpha   90.00
_cell.angle_beta   90.00
_cell.angle_gamma   90.00
#
_symmetry.space_group_name_H-M   'P 1'
#
loop_
_entity.id
_entity.type
_entity.pdbx_description
1 polymer ?
#
loop_
_entity_poly.entity_id
_entity_poly.type
_entity_poly.pdbx_seq_one_letter_code
_entity_poly.pdbx_strand_id
1 'polypeptide(L)'
;MLLLLLLLLLLLLLLLLLLLLLLLLLLLLLLLLLLLLPLLLLLLLLLLLLLLLLLLLLLLLLLVLLLLVPPPPPPPPLLLLLLLPLLLLLLPLLLLLLLLLLLLLLLLLLLLLLLLLLLLLLLLLLLLLLLLLLLLLLLLLLLLLLLLLLQLLLLLLLLLLLLLLLLLLLLLLLLLLHHHHHHHHSQ
;
A
#
# COMPACT_ATOMS: atom_id res chain seq x y z
N MET A 1 -21.90 -15.18 25.24
CA MET A 1 -20.94 -14.07 25.50
C MET A 1 -19.61 -14.32 24.80
N LEU A 2 -18.88 -15.39 25.12
CA LEU A 2 -17.53 -15.59 24.58
C LEU A 2 -17.45 -15.84 23.07
N LEU A 3 -18.31 -16.73 22.55
CA LEU A 3 -18.42 -16.98 21.10
C LEU A 3 -18.73 -15.69 20.33
N LEU A 4 -19.61 -14.85 20.89
CA LEU A 4 -19.99 -13.56 20.30
C LEU A 4 -18.80 -12.60 20.25
N LEU A 5 -17.99 -12.53 21.33
CA LEU A 5 -16.77 -11.73 21.37
C LEU A 5 -15.77 -12.18 20.30
N LEU A 6 -15.57 -13.50 20.16
CA LEU A 6 -14.66 -14.08 19.17
C LEU A 6 -15.14 -13.79 17.73
N LEU A 7 -16.44 -13.93 17.46
CA LEU A 7 -17.03 -13.59 16.17
C LEU A 7 -16.86 -12.11 15.84
N LEU A 8 -17.12 -11.23 16.81
CA LEU A 8 -16.95 -9.78 16.65
C LEU A 8 -15.50 -9.42 16.32
N LEU A 9 -14.54 -10.02 17.03
CA LEU A 9 -13.12 -9.82 16.78
C LEU A 9 -12.70 -10.29 15.38
N LEU A 10 -13.20 -11.46 14.94
CA LEU A 10 -12.94 -11.98 13.61
C LEU A 10 -13.51 -11.06 12.52
N LEU A 11 -14.73 -10.57 12.71
CA LEU A 11 -15.36 -9.62 11.78
C LEU A 11 -14.56 -8.31 11.70
N LEU A 12 -14.12 -7.78 12.84
CA LEU A 12 -13.29 -6.59 12.91
C LEU A 12 -11.96 -6.79 12.15
N LEU A 13 -11.32 -7.94 12.34
CA LEU A 13 -10.09 -8.32 11.64
C LEU A 13 -10.30 -8.35 10.11
N LEU A 14 -11.40 -8.98 9.65
CA LEU A 14 -11.75 -9.05 8.25
C LEU A 14 -12.01 -7.66 7.65
N LEU A 15 -12.74 -6.81 8.36
CA LEU A 15 -13.03 -5.44 7.95
C LEU A 15 -11.74 -4.62 7.84
N LEU A 16 -10.84 -4.73 8.82
CA LEU A 16 -9.53 -4.07 8.82
C LEU A 16 -8.70 -4.50 7.60
N LEU A 17 -8.68 -5.80 7.31
CA LEU A 17 -7.98 -6.35 6.16
C LEU A 17 -8.55 -5.83 4.83
N LEU A 18 -9.88 -5.79 4.70
CA LEU A 18 -10.54 -5.25 3.50
C LEU A 18 -10.23 -3.77 3.30
N LEU A 19 -10.33 -2.97 4.37
CA LEU A 19 -10.01 -1.54 4.34
C LEU A 19 -8.55 -1.32 3.90
N LEU A 20 -7.63 -2.12 4.42
CA LEU A 20 -6.23 -2.09 4.02
C LEU A 20 -6.06 -2.38 2.54
N LEU A 21 -6.68 -3.44 2.04
CA LEU A 21 -6.59 -3.82 0.63
C LEU A 21 -7.10 -2.69 -0.28
N LEU A 22 -8.20 -2.06 0.09
CA LEU A 22 -8.76 -0.91 -0.63
C LEU A 22 -7.79 0.27 -0.62
N LEU A 23 -7.21 0.61 0.54
CA LEU A 23 -6.23 1.68 0.68
C LEU A 23 -4.99 1.42 -0.18
N LEU A 24 -4.50 0.18 -0.18
CA LEU A 24 -3.37 -0.24 -1.00
C LEU A 24 -3.67 -0.08 -2.50
N LEU A 25 -4.86 -0.51 -2.94
CA LEU A 25 -5.30 -0.37 -4.33
C LEU A 25 -5.39 1.10 -4.74
N LEU A 26 -5.99 1.94 -3.89
CA LEU A 26 -6.11 3.38 -4.14
C LEU A 26 -4.72 4.03 -4.26
N LEU A 27 -3.81 3.69 -3.35
CA LEU A 27 -2.44 4.20 -3.36
C LEU A 27 -1.70 3.77 -4.63
N LEU A 28 -1.86 2.51 -5.05
CA LEU A 28 -1.28 1.99 -6.29
C LEU A 28 -1.79 2.74 -7.52
N LEU A 29 -3.10 3.02 -7.58
CA LEU A 29 -3.71 3.80 -8.65
C LEU A 29 -3.16 5.23 -8.68
N LEU A 30 -3.07 5.89 -7.53
CA LEU A 30 -2.48 7.22 -7.41
C LEU A 30 -1.03 7.24 -7.87
N LEU A 31 -0.26 6.23 -7.48
CA LEU A 31 1.14 6.05 -7.88
C LEU A 31 1.27 5.88 -9.40
N LEU A 32 0.39 5.09 -10.02
CA LEU A 32 0.34 4.92 -11.47
C LEU A 32 0.04 6.25 -12.19
N LEU A 33 -0.96 7.00 -11.71
CA LEU A 33 -1.34 8.29 -12.28
C LEU A 33 -0.19 9.30 -12.18
N LEU A 34 0.46 9.34 -11.01
CA LEU A 34 1.60 10.22 -10.73
C LEU A 34 2.77 9.92 -11.70
N LEU A 35 3.00 8.65 -12.03
CA LEU A 35 4.03 8.24 -13.00
C LEU A 35 3.62 8.59 -14.45
N LEU A 36 2.34 8.43 -14.80
CA LEU A 36 1.87 8.58 -16.17
C LEU A 36 1.90 10.04 -16.64
N LEU A 37 1.55 10.99 -15.77
CA LEU A 37 1.52 12.42 -16.08
C LEU A 37 2.87 12.97 -16.64
N PRO A 38 4.01 12.83 -15.94
CA PRO A 38 5.29 13.32 -16.45
C PRO A 38 5.75 12.58 -17.71
N LEU A 39 5.38 11.31 -17.87
CA LEU A 39 5.69 10.55 -19.08
C LEU A 39 4.92 11.09 -20.29
N LEU A 40 3.65 11.47 -20.12
CA LEU A 40 2.87 12.14 -21.16
C LEU A 40 3.43 13.52 -21.49
N LEU A 41 3.84 14.30 -20.49
CA LEU A 41 4.52 15.58 -20.71
C LEU A 41 5.84 15.41 -21.47
N LEU A 42 6.62 14.38 -21.14
CA LEU A 42 7.87 14.05 -21.82
C LEU A 42 7.62 13.70 -23.28
N LEU A 43 6.60 12.88 -23.56
CA LEU A 43 6.20 12.53 -24.91
C LEU A 43 5.80 13.76 -25.74
N LEU A 44 4.96 14.63 -25.16
CA LEU A 44 4.53 15.86 -25.82
C LEU A 44 5.72 16.77 -26.13
N LEU A 45 6.62 16.94 -25.17
CA LEU A 45 7.82 17.75 -25.31
C LEU A 45 8.73 17.20 -26.42
N LEU A 46 8.92 15.88 -26.46
CA LEU A 46 9.71 15.21 -27.48
C LEU A 46 9.09 15.36 -28.88
N LEU A 47 7.75 15.28 -28.98
CA LEU A 47 7.04 15.54 -30.22
C LEU A 47 7.23 16.99 -30.69
N LEU A 48 7.15 17.96 -29.78
CA LEU A 48 7.38 19.37 -30.10
C LEU A 48 8.82 19.61 -30.58
N LEU A 49 9.80 18.98 -29.92
CA LEU A 49 11.20 19.01 -30.33
C LEU A 49 11.39 18.44 -31.74
N LEU A 50 10.77 17.29 -32.02
CA LEU A 50 10.83 16.67 -33.34
C LEU A 50 10.22 17.58 -34.42
N LEU A 51 9.06 18.18 -34.16
CA LEU A 51 8.40 19.09 -35.09
C LEU A 51 9.26 20.32 -35.37
N LEU A 52 9.84 20.92 -34.33
CA LEU A 52 10.73 22.06 -34.46
C LEU A 52 11.97 21.70 -35.29
N LEU A 53 12.57 20.53 -35.04
CA LEU A 53 13.72 20.05 -35.78
C LEU A 53 13.38 19.79 -37.26
N LEU A 54 12.20 19.24 -37.54
CA LEU A 54 11.71 19.06 -38.91
C LEU A 54 11.51 20.40 -39.62
N LEU A 55 10.92 21.40 -38.93
CA LEU A 55 10.75 22.75 -39.47
C LEU A 55 12.10 23.39 -39.79
N LEU A 56 13.07 23.27 -38.88
CA LEU A 56 14.43 23.74 -39.09
C LEU A 56 15.07 23.08 -40.31
N LEU A 57 14.92 21.75 -40.45
CA LEU A 57 15.44 21.00 -41.59
C LEU A 57 14.80 21.46 -42.91
N LEU A 58 13.47 21.65 -42.92
CA LEU A 58 12.75 22.12 -44.10
C LEU A 58 13.20 23.52 -44.49
N LEU A 59 13.38 24.42 -43.53
CA LEU A 59 13.89 25.77 -43.78
C LEU A 59 15.31 25.73 -44.37
N LEU A 60 16.17 24.86 -43.82
CA LEU A 60 17.53 24.67 -44.32
C LEU A 60 17.52 24.10 -45.74
N LEU A 61 16.65 23.14 -46.04
CA LEU A 61 16.49 22.60 -47.38
C LEU A 61 16.00 23.69 -48.36
N LEU A 62 15.02 24.49 -47.97
CA LEU A 62 14.53 25.62 -48.77
C LEU A 62 15.66 26.61 -49.06
N LEU A 63 16.45 26.96 -48.04
CA LEU A 63 17.64 27.79 -48.19
C LEU A 63 18.59 27.20 -49.24
N VAL A 64 18.92 25.91 -49.13
CA VAL A 64 19.80 25.23 -50.10
C VAL A 64 19.23 25.26 -51.52
N LEU A 65 17.94 24.95 -51.69
CA LEU A 65 17.30 24.97 -53.01
C LEU A 65 17.31 26.38 -53.61
N LEU A 66 17.04 27.41 -52.81
CA LEU A 66 17.09 28.80 -53.26
C LEU A 66 18.51 29.24 -53.65
N LEU A 67 19.54 28.67 -53.03
CA LEU A 67 20.94 28.91 -53.42
C LEU A 67 21.34 28.20 -54.71
N LEU A 68 20.66 27.10 -55.07
CA LEU A 68 20.95 26.30 -56.26
C LEU A 68 20.23 26.78 -57.53
N VAL A 69 19.06 27.44 -57.41
CA VAL A 69 18.32 27.99 -58.55
C VAL A 69 18.85 29.39 -58.90
N PRO A 70 19.24 29.69 -60.15
CA PRO A 70 19.72 31.02 -60.53
C PRO A 70 18.59 32.07 -60.38
N PRO A 71 18.83 33.22 -59.71
CA PRO A 71 17.74 34.06 -59.20
C PRO A 71 17.09 34.95 -60.28
N PRO A 72 15.77 35.17 -60.27
CA PRO A 72 15.17 36.38 -60.82
C PRO A 72 15.44 37.58 -59.89
N PRO A 73 15.56 38.83 -60.39
CA PRO A 73 15.78 40.01 -59.55
C PRO A 73 14.55 40.21 -58.64
N PRO A 74 14.70 40.13 -57.30
CA PRO A 74 15.70 40.83 -56.49
C PRO A 74 16.84 39.92 -55.96
N PRO A 75 17.95 40.50 -55.44
CA PRO A 75 19.21 39.78 -55.30
C PRO A 75 19.21 38.75 -54.13
N PRO A 76 19.95 37.62 -54.26
CA PRO A 76 20.12 36.59 -53.22
C PRO A 76 20.46 37.09 -51.79
N PRO A 77 21.16 38.23 -51.58
CA PRO A 77 21.36 38.81 -50.24
C PRO A 77 20.08 39.15 -49.47
N LEU A 78 18.97 39.50 -50.13
CA LEU A 78 17.73 39.82 -49.42
C LEU A 78 17.06 38.60 -48.79
N LEU A 79 17.16 37.43 -49.43
CA LEU A 79 16.65 36.18 -48.88
C LEU A 79 17.47 35.72 -47.67
N LEU A 80 18.80 35.86 -47.74
CA LEU A 80 19.70 35.62 -46.61
C LEU A 80 19.38 36.55 -45.44
N LEU A 81 19.12 37.84 -45.72
CA LEU A 81 18.75 38.82 -44.71
C LEU A 81 17.41 38.51 -44.03
N LEU A 82 16.50 37.81 -44.72
CA LEU A 82 15.21 37.39 -44.17
C LEU A 82 15.32 36.07 -43.38
N LEU A 83 16.17 35.14 -43.82
CA LEU A 83 16.35 33.83 -43.18
C LEU A 83 17.25 33.88 -41.95
N LEU A 84 18.27 34.75 -41.93
CA LEU A 84 19.19 34.87 -40.82
C LEU A 84 18.50 35.24 -39.48
N PRO A 85 17.59 36.24 -39.41
CA PRO A 85 16.81 36.54 -38.21
C PRO A 85 15.98 35.35 -37.73
N LEU A 86 15.43 34.58 -38.66
CA LEU A 86 14.62 33.42 -38.32
C LEU A 86 15.46 32.28 -37.74
N LEU A 87 16.65 32.02 -38.29
CA LEU A 87 17.59 31.05 -37.73
C LEU A 87 18.11 31.50 -36.35
N LEU A 88 18.42 32.79 -36.19
CA LEU A 88 18.78 33.40 -34.91
C LEU A 88 17.67 33.29 -33.86
N LEU A 89 16.39 33.28 -34.27
CA LEU A 89 15.25 33.09 -33.37
C LEU A 89 15.01 31.61 -33.03
N LEU A 90 15.26 30.70 -33.98
CA LEU A 90 15.07 29.26 -33.77
C LEU A 90 16.12 28.67 -32.81
N LEU A 91 17.38 29.12 -32.88
CA LEU A 91 18.45 28.63 -32.02
C LEU A 91 18.15 28.77 -30.50
N PRO A 92 17.80 29.96 -29.97
CA PRO A 92 17.46 30.11 -28.55
C PRO A 92 16.20 29.33 -28.18
N LEU A 93 15.25 29.16 -29.10
CA LEU A 93 14.05 28.35 -28.86
C LEU A 93 14.41 26.86 -28.73
N LEU A 94 15.33 26.35 -29.55
CA LEU A 94 15.86 24.99 -29.42
C LEU A 94 16.61 24.80 -28.10
N LEU A 95 17.43 25.76 -27.70
CA LEU A 95 18.14 25.72 -26.41
C LEU A 95 17.18 25.76 -25.22
N LEU A 96 16.14 26.61 -25.27
CA LEU A 96 15.08 26.65 -24.27
C LEU A 96 14.38 25.29 -24.16
N LEU A 97 14.08 24.67 -25.29
CA LEU A 97 13.40 23.38 -25.33
C LEU A 97 14.29 22.26 -24.77
N LEU A 98 15.59 22.28 -25.06
CA LEU A 98 16.58 21.37 -24.48
C LEU A 98 16.70 21.55 -22.96
N LEU A 99 16.72 22.80 -22.48
CA LEU A 99 16.70 23.11 -21.05
C LEU A 99 15.43 22.58 -20.39
N LEU A 100 14.27 22.79 -21.02
CA LEU A 100 12.98 22.29 -20.53
C LEU A 100 12.99 20.75 -20.46
N LEU A 101 13.58 20.08 -21.45
CA LEU A 101 13.76 18.62 -21.45
C LEU A 101 14.64 18.16 -20.30
N LEU A 102 15.78 18.82 -20.07
CA LEU A 102 16.67 18.52 -18.95
C LEU A 102 15.97 18.71 -17.59
N LEU A 103 15.25 19.82 -17.44
CA LEU A 103 14.47 20.11 -16.24
C LEU A 103 13.40 19.04 -16.00
N LEU A 104 12.69 18.64 -17.05
CA LEU A 104 11.68 17.59 -16.98
C LEU A 104 12.30 16.23 -16.62
N LEU A 105 13.47 15.91 -17.16
CA LEU A 105 14.21 14.70 -16.79
C LEU A 105 14.62 14.72 -15.31
N LEU A 106 15.11 15.85 -14.82
CA LEU A 106 15.44 16.03 -13.40
C LEU A 106 14.19 15.87 -12.53
N LEU A 107 13.06 16.46 -12.93
CA LEU A 107 11.78 16.32 -12.25
C LEU A 107 11.34 14.85 -12.22
N LEU A 108 11.49 14.12 -13.33
CA LEU A 108 11.19 12.70 -13.41
C LEU A 108 12.07 11.87 -12.45
N LEU A 109 13.37 12.19 -12.38
CA LEU A 109 14.30 11.54 -11.44
C LEU A 109 13.89 11.80 -9.98
N LEU A 110 13.59 13.04 -9.63
CA LEU A 110 13.11 13.41 -8.31
C LEU A 110 11.80 12.69 -7.97
N LEU A 111 10.89 12.62 -8.94
CA LEU A 111 9.63 11.92 -8.79
C LEU A 111 9.85 10.42 -8.56
N LEU A 112 10.76 9.80 -9.29
CA LEU A 112 11.14 8.40 -9.11
C LEU A 112 11.71 8.17 -7.71
N LEU A 113 12.55 9.08 -7.20
CA LEU A 113 13.08 9.01 -5.84
C LEU A 113 11.96 9.13 -4.80
N LEU A 114 11.03 10.07 -4.99
CA LEU A 114 9.86 10.24 -4.13
C LEU A 114 8.98 8.99 -4.14
N LEU A 115 8.78 8.39 -5.32
CA LEU A 115 8.03 7.15 -5.51
C LEU A 115 8.68 5.99 -4.76
N LEU A 116 10.01 5.86 -4.84
CA LEU A 116 10.77 4.86 -4.10
C LEU A 116 10.60 5.07 -2.58
N LEU A 117 10.69 6.31 -2.11
CA LEU A 117 10.50 6.64 -0.70
C LEU A 117 9.07 6.30 -0.23
N LEU A 118 8.05 6.64 -1.03
CA LEU A 118 6.66 6.32 -0.75
C LEU A 118 6.46 4.80 -0.69
N LEU A 119 7.05 4.04 -1.62
CA LEU A 119 7.00 2.59 -1.63
C LEU A 119 7.66 2.00 -0.37
N LEU A 120 8.81 2.54 0.05
CA LEU A 120 9.47 2.13 1.27
C LEU A 120 8.60 2.39 2.51
N LEU A 121 7.98 3.58 2.58
CA LEU A 121 7.06 3.94 3.65
C LEU A 121 5.85 2.99 3.69
N LEU A 122 5.29 2.67 2.52
CA LEU A 122 4.20 1.71 2.38
C LEU A 122 4.61 0.33 2.89
N LEU A 123 5.80 -0.15 2.52
CA LEU A 123 6.34 -1.42 2.99
C LEU A 123 6.48 -1.42 4.52
N LEU A 124 7.00 -0.33 5.09
CA LEU A 124 7.13 -0.18 6.54
C LEU A 124 5.75 -0.20 7.23
N LEU A 125 4.77 0.51 6.68
CA LEU A 125 3.40 0.51 7.19
C LEU A 125 2.79 -0.89 7.15
N LEU A 126 2.99 -1.60 6.04
CA LEU A 126 2.53 -2.98 5.88
C LEU A 126 3.18 -3.91 6.93
N LEU A 127 4.50 -3.75 7.16
CA LEU A 127 5.22 -4.51 8.18
C LEU A 127 4.69 -4.22 9.58
N LEU A 128 4.47 -2.95 9.92
CA LEU A 128 3.91 -2.54 11.21
C LEU A 128 2.52 -3.14 11.42
N LEU A 129 1.69 -3.14 10.37
CA LEU A 129 0.37 -3.73 10.44
C LEU A 129 0.43 -5.25 10.61
N LEU A 130 1.32 -5.92 9.88
CA LEU A 130 1.55 -7.36 10.04
C LEU A 130 1.96 -7.69 11.48
N LEU A 131 2.85 -6.88 12.07
CA LEU A 131 3.23 -7.01 13.48
C LEU A 131 2.03 -6.83 14.41
N LEU A 132 1.19 -5.82 14.18
CA LEU A 132 -0.02 -5.58 14.95
C LEU A 132 -0.98 -6.78 14.86
N LEU A 133 -1.17 -7.33 13.65
CA LEU A 133 -2.00 -8.49 13.40
C LEU A 133 -1.46 -9.73 14.12
N LEU A 134 -0.14 -9.95 14.09
CA LEU A 134 0.54 -11.00 14.84
C LEU A 134 0.31 -10.83 16.35
N LEU A 135 0.45 -9.62 16.88
CA LEU A 135 0.22 -9.31 18.28
C LEU A 135 -1.24 -9.60 18.68
N LEU A 136 -2.20 -9.21 17.85
CA LEU A 136 -3.62 -9.49 18.07
C LEU A 136 -3.88 -11.00 18.09
N LEU A 137 -3.28 -11.74 17.16
CA LEU A 137 -3.38 -13.20 17.10
C LEU A 137 -2.78 -13.85 18.36
N LEU A 138 -1.63 -13.37 18.81
CA LEU A 138 -1.00 -13.83 20.05
C LEU A 138 -1.90 -13.56 21.26
N LEU A 139 -2.51 -12.37 21.33
CA LEU A 139 -3.46 -12.02 22.39
C LEU A 139 -4.68 -12.94 22.37
N LEU A 140 -5.23 -13.23 21.19
CA LEU A 140 -6.33 -14.19 21.01
C LEU A 140 -5.92 -15.58 21.53
N LEU A 141 -4.73 -16.05 21.16
CA LEU A 141 -4.20 -17.34 21.60
C LEU A 141 -4.06 -17.39 23.13
N LEU A 142 -3.53 -16.33 23.74
CA LEU A 142 -3.40 -16.20 25.18
C LEU A 142 -4.76 -16.22 25.88
N LEU A 143 -5.74 -15.49 25.34
CA LEU A 143 -7.11 -15.50 25.86
C LEU A 143 -7.70 -16.91 25.80
N LEU A 144 -7.54 -17.61 24.66
CA LEU A 144 -8.00 -18.99 24.50
C LEU A 144 -7.36 -19.92 25.54
N LEU A 145 -6.04 -19.81 25.74
CA LEU A 145 -5.32 -20.58 26.74
C LEU A 145 -5.84 -20.32 28.16
N LEU A 146 -6.08 -19.06 28.51
CA LEU A 146 -6.63 -18.68 29.81
C LEU A 146 -8.03 -19.30 30.03
N LEU A 147 -8.85 -19.34 29.00
CA LEU A 147 -10.18 -19.97 29.06
C LEU A 147 -10.10 -21.47 29.26
N LEU A 148 -9.20 -22.14 28.54
CA LEU A 148 -8.93 -23.57 28.73
C LEU A 148 -8.48 -23.86 30.16
N LEU A 149 -7.59 -23.03 30.72
CA LEU A 149 -7.14 -23.13 32.10
C LEU A 149 -8.29 -22.94 33.09
N LEU A 150 -9.14 -21.93 32.89
CA LEU A 150 -10.31 -21.68 33.74
C LEU A 150 -11.29 -22.85 33.69
N GLN A 151 -11.54 -23.41 32.51
CA GLN A 151 -12.40 -24.58 32.34
C GLN A 151 -11.84 -25.81 33.05
N LEU A 152 -10.53 -26.03 32.98
CA LEU A 152 -9.84 -27.08 33.72
C LEU A 152 -9.99 -26.89 35.24
N LEU A 153 -9.82 -25.67 35.74
CA LEU A 153 -10.00 -25.33 37.16
C LEU A 153 -11.43 -25.61 37.63
N LEU A 154 -12.44 -25.21 36.85
CA LEU A 154 -13.85 -25.48 37.15
C LEU A 154 -14.14 -26.98 37.20
N LEU A 155 -13.57 -27.76 36.27
CA LEU A 155 -13.71 -29.22 36.24
C LEU A 155 -13.07 -29.85 37.50
N LEU A 156 -11.88 -29.40 37.89
CA LEU A 156 -11.21 -29.83 39.11
C LEU A 156 -12.02 -29.50 40.38
N LEU A 157 -12.59 -28.29 40.44
CA LEU A 157 -13.48 -27.88 41.54
C LEU A 157 -14.73 -28.78 41.62
N LEU A 158 -15.35 -29.07 40.48
CA LEU A 158 -16.51 -29.96 40.39
C LEU A 158 -16.16 -31.38 40.85
N LEU A 159 -14.99 -31.89 40.47
CA LEU A 159 -14.48 -33.19 40.91
C LEU A 159 -14.24 -33.21 42.43
N LEU A 160 -13.67 -32.14 42.99
CA LEU A 160 -13.49 -31.99 44.44
C LEU A 160 -14.84 -31.96 45.18
N LEU A 161 -15.82 -31.23 44.65
CA LEU A 161 -17.16 -31.17 45.22
C LEU A 161 -17.84 -32.55 45.20
N LEU A 162 -17.71 -33.29 44.09
CA LEU A 162 -18.22 -34.65 43.96
C LEU A 162 -17.56 -35.58 45.01
N LEU A 163 -16.25 -35.49 45.18
CA LEU A 163 -15.50 -36.25 46.18
C LEU A 163 -15.97 -35.94 47.60
N LEU A 164 -16.19 -34.65 47.92
CA LEU A 164 -16.72 -34.20 49.21
C LEU A 164 -18.14 -34.74 49.45
N LEU A 165 -19.01 -34.68 48.45
CA LEU A 165 -20.36 -35.22 48.52
C LEU A 165 -20.35 -36.74 48.77
N LEU A 166 -19.47 -37.46 48.07
CA LEU A 166 -19.29 -38.90 48.25
C LEU A 166 -18.79 -39.24 49.67
N LEU A 167 -17.84 -38.46 50.20
CA LEU A 167 -17.39 -38.54 51.59
C LEU A 167 -18.52 -38.31 52.59
N LEU A 168 -19.35 -37.28 52.38
CA LEU A 168 -20.52 -36.97 53.22
C LEU A 168 -21.56 -38.10 53.18
N LEU A 169 -21.85 -38.63 51.99
CA LEU A 169 -22.77 -39.75 51.83
C LEU A 169 -22.25 -41.00 52.56
N LEU A 170 -20.96 -41.30 52.42
CA LEU A 170 -20.30 -42.38 53.13
C LEU A 170 -20.36 -42.19 54.65
N LEU A 171 -20.12 -40.99 55.15
CA LEU A 171 -20.27 -40.63 56.56
C LEU A 171 -21.73 -40.83 57.04
N LEU A 172 -22.71 -40.36 56.28
CA LEU A 172 -24.14 -40.50 56.61
C LEU A 172 -24.56 -41.97 56.63
N LEU A 173 -24.08 -42.76 55.68
CA LEU A 173 -24.31 -44.21 55.64
C LEU A 173 -23.70 -44.91 56.87
N LEU A 174 -22.46 -44.56 57.25
CA LEU A 174 -21.83 -45.03 58.48
C LEU A 174 -22.66 -44.66 59.73
N LEU A 175 -23.17 -43.43 59.81
CA LEU A 175 -24.03 -42.97 60.90
C LEU A 175 -25.36 -43.72 60.97
N LEU A 176 -26.03 -43.95 59.83
CA LEU A 176 -27.28 -44.72 59.76
C LEU A 176 -27.07 -46.17 60.21
N LEU A 177 -26.01 -46.82 59.73
CA LEU A 177 -25.64 -48.17 60.14
C LEU A 177 -25.37 -48.23 61.65
N HIS A 178 -24.62 -47.26 62.17
CA HIS A 178 -24.33 -47.15 63.60
C HIS A 178 -25.60 -46.94 64.44
N HIS A 179 -26.49 -46.05 64.02
CA HIS A 179 -27.75 -45.77 64.72
C HIS A 179 -28.71 -46.96 64.70
N HIS A 180 -28.85 -47.63 63.56
CA HIS A 180 -29.69 -48.82 63.42
C HIS A 180 -29.18 -49.97 64.30
N HIS A 181 -27.86 -50.16 64.36
CA HIS A 181 -27.22 -51.12 65.26
C HIS A 181 -27.49 -50.80 66.74
N HIS A 182 -27.47 -49.52 67.12
CA HIS A 182 -27.81 -49.11 68.49
C HIS A 182 -29.30 -49.30 68.84
N HIS A 183 -30.22 -48.98 67.92
CA HIS A 183 -31.65 -49.10 68.19
C HIS A 183 -32.11 -50.55 68.33
N HIS A 184 -31.61 -51.45 67.48
CA HIS A 184 -31.92 -52.88 67.58
C HIS A 184 -31.40 -53.55 68.85
N HIS A 185 -30.40 -52.95 69.51
CA HIS A 185 -29.93 -53.41 70.82
C HIS A 185 -30.66 -52.78 72.01
N SER A 186 -31.48 -51.75 71.78
CA SER A 186 -32.20 -51.01 72.84
C SER A 186 -33.68 -51.38 72.98
N GLN A 187 -34.20 -52.21 72.08
CA GLN A 187 -35.52 -52.85 72.16
C GLN A 187 -35.32 -54.33 72.52
#